data_AF-A0A961Q1P9-F1
#
_entry.id   AF-A0A961Q1P9-F1
#
_cell.length_a   1.000
_cell.length_b   1.000
_cell.length_c   1.000
_cell.angle_alpha   90.00
_cell.angle_beta   90.00
_cell.angle_gamma   90.00
#
_symmetry.space_group_name_H-M   'P 1'
#
loop_
_entity.id
_entity.type
_entity.pdbx_description
1 polymer ?
#
loop_
_entity_poly.entity_id
_entity_poly.type
_entity_poly.pdbx_seq_one_letter_code
_entity_poly.pdbx_strand_id
1 'polypeptide(L)' 'MILVAVAGAVLVLAGLGGLGYCIRRGYAIRGAGLPAEEIRASLHRLIAINLASVGTAALGLALVVVGLLL' A
#
# COMPACT_ATOMS: atom_id res chain seq x y z
N MET A 1 6.55 3.88 -24.36
CA MET A 1 7.94 3.68 -23.90
C MET A 1 8.04 2.60 -22.81
N ILE A 2 8.68 1.46 -23.10
CA ILE A 2 8.71 0.29 -22.20
C ILE A 2 9.29 0.58 -20.80
N LEU A 3 10.29 1.46 -20.70
CA LEU A 3 10.93 1.79 -19.43
C LEU A 3 9.96 2.43 -18.42
N VAL A 4 9.07 3.30 -18.89
CA VAL A 4 8.07 3.98 -18.06
C VAL A 4 7.04 2.98 -17.54
N ALA A 5 6.63 2.04 -18.39
CA ALA A 5 5.71 0.97 -17.99
C ALA A 5 6.34 0.03 -16.94
N VAL A 6 7.62 -0.31 -17.07
CA VAL A 6 8.34 -1.11 -16.07
C VAL A 6 8.46 -0.37 -14.74
N ALA A 7 8.80 0.93 -14.76
CA ALA A 7 8.86 1.73 -13.54
C ALA A 7 7.49 1.80 -12.84
N GLY A 8 6.41 1.98 -13.61
CA GLY A 8 5.03 1.94 -13.10
C GLY A 8 4.69 0.58 -12.48
N ALA A 9 5.06 -0.52 -13.13
CA ALA A 9 4.82 -1.87 -12.61
C ALA A 9 5.54 -2.12 -11.28
N VAL A 10 6.79 -1.65 -11.13
CA VAL A 10 7.53 -1.73 -9.86
C VAL A 10 6.81 -0.97 -8.75
N LEU A 11 6.26 0.21 -9.04
CA LEU A 11 5.48 0.99 -8.07
C LEU A 11 4.16 0.30 -7.68
N VAL A 12 3.47 -0.33 -8.63
CA VAL A 12 2.29 -1.16 -8.34
C VAL A 12 2.65 -2.28 -7.37
N LEU A 13 3.73 -3.02 -7.64
CA LEU A 13 4.20 -4.09 -6.77
C LEU A 13 4.60 -3.59 -5.38
N ALA A 14 5.26 -2.43 -5.29
CA ALA A 14 5.60 -1.81 -4.01
C ALA A 14 4.34 -1.45 -3.21
N GLY A 15 3.34 -0.85 -3.85
CA GLY A 15 2.05 -0.53 -3.23
C GLY A 15 1.29 -1.77 -2.76
N LEU A 16 1.28 -2.84 -3.56
CA LEU A 16 0.70 -4.14 -3.15
C LEU A 16 1.44 -4.77 -1.97
N GLY A 17 2.77 -4.68 -1.93
CA GLY A 17 3.58 -5.11 -0.79
C GLY A 17 3.22 -4.34 0.49
N GLY A 18 3.04 -3.01 0.39
CA GLY A 18 2.59 -2.17 1.50
C GLY A 18 1.18 -2.53 1.99
N LEU A 19 0.27 -2.85 1.07
CA LEU A 19 -1.08 -3.34 1.41
C LEU A 19 -1.02 -4.68 2.14
N GLY A 20 -0.20 -5.63 1.65
CA GLY A 20 0.02 -6.91 2.33
C GLY A 20 0.57 -6.76 3.75
N TYR A 21 1.49 -5.81 3.95
CA TYR A 21 1.97 -5.44 5.29
C TYR A 21 0.83 -4.93 6.19
N CYS A 22 -0.02 -4.04 5.66
CA CYS A 22 -1.15 -3.49 6.41
C CYS A 22 -2.13 -4.58 6.86
N ILE A 23 -2.44 -5.52 5.97
CA ILE A 23 -3.32 -6.65 6.26
C ILE A 23 -2.74 -7.51 7.39
N ARG A 24 -1.49 -7.97 7.24
CA ARG A 24 -0.84 -8.83 8.22
C ARG A 24 -0.75 -8.17 9.60
N ARG A 25 -0.38 -6.90 9.66
CA ARG A 25 -0.29 -6.14 10.93
C ARG A 25 -1.65 -5.83 11.53
N GLY A 26 -2.65 -5.53 10.71
CA GLY A 26 -4.02 -5.30 11.16
C GLY A 26 -4.59 -6.54 11.87
N TYR A 27 -4.40 -7.73 11.29
CA TYR A 27 -4.79 -8.99 11.95
C TYR A 27 -4.01 -9.23 13.24
N ALA A 28 -2.70 -9.00 13.24
CA ALA A 28 -1.87 -9.16 14.43
C ALA A 28 -2.33 -8.26 15.60
N ILE A 29 -2.64 -6.99 15.35
CA ILE A 29 -3.11 -6.06 16.39
C ILE A 29 -4.48 -6.46 16.91
N ARG A 30 -5.40 -6.84 16.02
CA ARG A 30 -6.75 -7.27 16.44
C ARG A 30 -6.73 -8.56 17.26
N GLY A 31 -5.77 -9.45 17.01
CA GLY A 31 -5.59 -10.70 17.76
C GLY A 31 -4.78 -10.58 19.05
N ALA A 32 -4.14 -9.43 19.32
CA ALA A 32 -3.19 -9.27 20.43
C ALA A 32 -3.83 -8.99 21.80
N GLY A 33 -5.16 -8.83 21.88
CA GLY A 33 -5.85 -8.57 23.16
C GLY A 33 -5.46 -7.27 23.86
N LEU A 34 -4.97 -6.28 23.09
CA LEU A 34 -4.50 -4.99 23.62
C LEU A 34 -5.66 -4.11 24.14
N PRO A 35 -5.38 -3.14 25.02
CA PRO A 35 -6.35 -2.12 25.41
C PRO A 35 -6.88 -1.33 24.21
N ALA A 36 -8.15 -0.91 24.27
CA ALA A 36 -8.84 -0.27 23.14
C ALA A 36 -8.11 0.98 22.60
N GLU A 37 -7.51 1.78 23.47
CA GLU A 37 -6.76 2.98 23.07
C GLU A 37 -5.48 2.64 22.29
N GLU A 38 -4.77 1.58 22.69
CA GLU A 38 -3.56 1.11 21.99
C GLU A 38 -3.90 0.51 20.63
N ILE A 39 -5.01 -0.22 20.53
CA ILE A 39 -5.54 -0.73 19.26
C ILE A 39 -5.84 0.45 18.33
N ARG A 40 -6.55 1.48 18.82
CA ARG A 40 -6.94 2.64 18.02
C ARG A 40 -5.74 3.42 17.50
N ALA A 41 -4.75 3.67 18.37
CA ALA A 41 -3.52 4.36 17.97
C ALA A 41 -2.75 3.56 16.89
N SER A 42 -2.64 2.25 17.09
CA SER A 42 -1.95 1.37 16.13
C SER A 42 -2.66 1.29 14.79
N LEU A 43 -3.99 1.21 14.79
CA LEU A 43 -4.82 1.19 13.58
C LEU A 43 -4.77 2.53 12.83
N HIS A 44 -4.75 3.67 13.52
CA HIS A 44 -4.61 4.97 12.87
C HIS A 44 -3.33 5.07 12.03
N ARG A 45 -2.21 4.58 12.57
CA ARG A 45 -0.95 4.53 11.82
C ARG A 45 -1.05 3.62 10.60
N LEU A 46 -1.74 2.49 10.73
CA LEU A 46 -1.99 1.57 9.61
C LEU A 46 -2.84 2.17 8.51
N ILE A 47 -3.83 3.01 8.83
CA ILE A 47 -4.65 3.71 7.83
C ILE A 47 -3.78 4.63 6.98
N ALA A 48 -2.85 5.38 7.60
CA ALA A 48 -1.93 6.23 6.87
C ALA A 48 -1.04 5.42 5.91
N ILE A 49 -0.50 4.29 6.38
CA ILE A 49 0.32 3.38 5.54
C ILE A 49 -0.53 2.76 4.42
N ASN A 50 -1.78 2.39 4.69
CA ASN A 50 -2.69 1.85 3.69
C ASN A 50 -2.97 2.86 2.58
N LEU A 51 -3.28 4.10 2.94
CA LEU A 51 -3.51 5.17 1.96
C LEU A 51 -2.26 5.46 1.13
N ALA A 52 -1.08 5.49 1.76
CA ALA A 52 0.18 5.62 1.03
C ALA A 52 0.41 4.45 0.06
N SER A 53 0.09 3.22 0.49
CA SER A 53 0.25 2.01 -0.32
C SER A 53 -0.68 2.00 -1.53
N VAL A 54 -1.96 2.32 -1.31
CA VAL A 54 -2.96 2.44 -2.38
C VAL A 54 -2.61 3.58 -3.34
N GLY A 55 -2.20 4.74 -2.82
CA GLY A 55 -1.75 5.86 -3.64
C GLY A 55 -0.53 5.51 -4.50
N THR A 56 0.45 4.82 -3.91
CA THR A 56 1.63 4.33 -4.65
C THR A 56 1.23 3.36 -5.76
N ALA A 57 0.31 2.43 -5.49
CA ALA A 57 -0.18 1.51 -6.50
C ALA A 57 -0.95 2.22 -7.62
N ALA A 58 -1.80 3.20 -7.28
CA ALA A 58 -2.54 3.99 -8.26
C ALA A 58 -1.62 4.83 -9.16
N LEU A 59 -0.60 5.47 -8.57
CA LEU A 59 0.42 6.22 -9.32
C LEU A 59 1.24 5.30 -10.23
N GLY A 60 1.63 4.13 -9.74
CA GLY A 60 2.31 3.11 -10.55
C GLY A 60 1.46 2.67 -11.74
N LEU A 61 0.17 2.40 -11.52
CA LEU A 61 -0.76 2.02 -12.58
C LEU A 61 -0.93 3.14 -13.61
N ALA A 62 -1.03 4.40 -13.17
CA ALA A 62 -1.07 5.55 -14.07
C ALA A 62 0.19 5.63 -14.95
N LEU A 63 1.38 5.37 -14.40
CA LEU A 63 2.63 5.30 -15.18
C LEU A 63 2.66 4.13 -16.16
N VAL A 64 2.09 2.97 -15.80
CA VAL A 64 1.92 1.85 -16.74
C VAL A 64 1.09 2.30 -17.94
N VAL A 65 -0.07 2.91 -17.70
CA VAL A 65 -0.96 3.41 -18.76
C VAL A 65 -0.23 4.43 -19.64
N VAL A 66 0.42 5.42 -19.03
CA VAL A 66 1.20 6.43 -19.76
C VAL A 66 2.32 5.78 -20.59
N GLY A 67 3.05 4.81 -20.02
CA GLY A 67 4.15 4.13 -20.70
C GLY A 67 3.71 3.23 -21.86
N LEU A 68 2.46 2.77 -21.86
CA LEU A 68 1.86 1.99 -22.96
C LEU A 68 1.26 2.87 -24.07
N LEU A 69 0.80 4.09 -23.73
CA LEU A 69 0.23 5.03 -24.69
C LEU A 69 1.29 5.87 -25.41
N LEU A 70 2.40 6.17 -24.73
CA LEU A 70 3.63 6.74 -25.30
C LEU A 70 4.54 5.64 -25.87
#